data_AF-A7SIQ6-F1
#
_entry.id   AF-A7SIQ6-F1
#
_cell.length_a   1.000
_cell.length_b   1.000
_cell.length_c   1.000
_cell.angle_alpha   90.00
_cell.angle_beta   90.00
_cell.angle_gamma   90.00
#
_symmetry.space_group_name_H-M   'P 1'
#
loop_
_entity.id
_entity.type
_entity.pdbx_description
1 polymer ?
#
loop_
_entity_poly.entity_id
_entity_poly.type
_entity_poly.pdbx_seq_one_letter_code
_entity_poly.pdbx_strand_id
1 'polypeptide(L)'
;MSKVGKENIKIENLRPVELNHLLSKFFMEVMKANGENYEPDTISSYQRSIQRFLDEAKYPWNILKDKEFVESRDVLAARRKALRKRRVQGIMLGRHRALNQNRNHRLRERGTQTRTGKEQGHRISFQPKALATGTRRCPVAIYKKFRAHRPPSMTSPDAPFLAVNHRRSPGDEIWYKQAPLGKNEIGKFLSLAAKKASIQLCRCRNHSVRKTRISRLLDAGVPENFVAQLSGQNQPRA
;
A
#
# COMPACT_ATOMS: atom_id res chain seq x y z
N MET A 1 7.47 49.92 -0.23
CA MET A 1 6.06 49.75 -0.64
C MET A 1 6.04 49.45 -2.13
N SER A 2 5.74 48.22 -2.54
CA SER A 2 5.51 47.89 -3.95
C SER A 2 4.18 47.17 -4.05
N LYS A 3 3.15 47.93 -4.41
CA LYS A 3 1.82 47.42 -4.76
C LYS A 3 1.95 46.71 -6.12
N VAL A 4 2.07 45.38 -6.12
CA VAL A 4 1.85 44.60 -7.35
C VAL A 4 0.36 44.62 -7.60
N GLY A 5 -0.07 45.34 -8.64
CA GLY A 5 -1.43 45.32 -9.14
C GLY A 5 -1.83 43.88 -9.46
N LYS A 6 -2.78 43.33 -8.69
CA LYS A 6 -3.43 42.07 -9.04
C LYS A 6 -4.44 42.40 -10.14
N GLU A 7 -4.01 42.38 -11.38
CA GLU A 7 -4.94 42.30 -12.49
C GLU A 7 -5.73 40.99 -12.34
N ASN A 8 -7.06 41.08 -12.25
CA ASN A 8 -7.95 39.93 -12.20
C ASN A 8 -8.00 39.28 -13.59
N ILE A 9 -6.93 38.60 -13.98
CA ILE A 9 -6.88 37.85 -15.23
C ILE A 9 -7.75 36.61 -15.06
N LYS A 10 -8.77 36.50 -15.90
CA LYS A 10 -9.66 35.34 -15.96
C LYS A 10 -8.89 34.12 -16.45
N ILE A 11 -8.96 33.02 -15.69
CA ILE A 11 -8.15 31.82 -15.91
C ILE A 11 -8.47 31.17 -17.26
N GLU A 12 -9.73 31.26 -17.69
CA GLU A 12 -10.25 30.74 -18.95
C GLU A 12 -9.68 31.42 -20.21
N ASN A 13 -9.09 32.62 -20.07
CA ASN A 13 -8.54 33.38 -21.20
C ASN A 13 -7.02 33.23 -21.34
N LEU A 14 -6.39 32.47 -20.45
CA LEU A 14 -4.94 32.30 -20.45
C LEU A 14 -4.49 31.31 -21.51
N ARG A 15 -3.28 31.50 -22.03
CA ARG A 15 -2.66 30.48 -22.88
C ARG A 15 -2.26 29.28 -22.02
N PRO A 16 -2.18 28.06 -22.59
CA PRO A 16 -1.84 26.85 -21.84
C PRO A 16 -0.50 26.95 -21.08
N VAL A 17 0.49 27.61 -21.69
CA VAL A 17 1.82 27.81 -21.09
C VAL A 17 1.72 28.70 -19.84
N GLU A 18 0.96 29.80 -19.91
CA GLU A 18 0.77 30.74 -18.80
C GLU A 18 -0.03 30.10 -17.68
N LEU A 19 -1.11 29.39 -18.04
CA LEU A 19 -1.92 28.65 -17.08
C LEU A 19 -1.11 27.54 -16.39
N ASN A 20 -0.29 26.80 -17.13
CA ASN A 20 0.58 25.76 -16.58
C ASN A 20 1.60 26.33 -15.58
N HIS A 21 2.21 27.48 -15.89
CA HIS A 21 3.13 28.14 -14.97
C HIS A 21 2.42 28.64 -13.70
N LEU A 22 1.24 29.23 -13.82
CA LEU A 22 0.42 29.66 -12.69
C LEU A 22 -0.01 28.49 -11.80
N LEU A 23 -0.43 27.37 -12.40
CA LEU A 23 -0.78 26.14 -11.68
C LEU A 23 0.43 25.57 -10.94
N SER A 24 1.61 25.59 -11.56
CA SER A 24 2.86 25.15 -10.92
C SER A 24 3.14 25.97 -9.66
N LYS A 25 3.05 27.30 -9.76
CA LYS A 25 3.21 28.19 -8.61
C LYS A 25 2.15 27.93 -7.53
N PHE A 26 0.89 27.82 -7.93
CA PHE A 26 -0.22 27.51 -7.01
C PHE A 26 0.01 26.21 -6.24
N PHE A 27 0.36 25.11 -6.92
CA PHE A 27 0.57 23.81 -6.26
C PHE A 27 1.82 23.79 -5.38
N MET A 28 2.82 24.63 -5.64
CA MET A 28 3.97 24.80 -4.73
C MET A 28 3.61 25.55 -3.46
N GLU A 29 2.79 26.59 -3.56
CA GLU A 29 2.61 27.59 -2.51
C GLU A 29 1.31 27.39 -1.69
N VAL A 30 0.35 26.59 -2.17
CA VAL A 30 -0.96 26.47 -1.52
C VAL A 30 -0.87 25.94 -0.07
N MET A 31 -1.41 26.73 0.87
CA MET A 31 -1.45 26.46 2.30
C MET A 31 -2.78 26.92 2.90
N LYS A 32 -3.15 26.34 4.04
CA LYS A 32 -4.34 26.77 4.79
C LYS A 32 -4.17 28.19 5.33
N ALA A 33 -5.28 28.83 5.70
CA ALA A 33 -5.27 30.16 6.31
C ALA A 33 -4.43 30.25 7.60
N ASN A 34 -4.31 29.15 8.34
CA ASN A 34 -3.48 29.05 9.54
C ASN A 34 -1.98 28.80 9.24
N GLY A 35 -1.55 28.84 7.97
CA GLY A 35 -0.16 28.59 7.56
C GLY A 35 0.24 27.11 7.51
N GLU A 36 -0.67 26.19 7.85
CA GLU A 36 -0.39 24.76 7.76
C GLU A 36 -0.51 24.22 6.33
N ASN A 37 0.20 23.12 6.06
CA ASN A 37 0.07 22.40 4.80
C ASN A 37 -1.27 21.67 4.70
N TYR A 38 -1.83 21.66 3.49
CA TYR A 38 -2.93 20.76 3.14
C TYR A 38 -2.48 19.30 3.07
N GLU A 39 -3.43 18.38 3.21
CA GLU A 39 -3.18 16.95 2.99
C GLU A 39 -2.84 16.72 1.48
N PRO A 40 -1.95 15.77 1.14
CA PRO A 40 -1.55 15.54 -0.26
C PRO A 40 -2.72 15.27 -1.21
N ASP A 41 -3.79 14.65 -0.71
CA ASP A 41 -4.96 14.31 -1.53
C ASP A 41 -5.92 15.50 -1.66
N THR A 42 -5.96 16.42 -0.68
CA THR A 42 -6.66 17.71 -0.80
C THR A 42 -6.06 18.55 -1.92
N ILE A 43 -4.74 18.64 -2.00
CA ILE A 43 -4.07 19.39 -3.09
C ILE A 43 -4.42 18.77 -4.46
N SER A 44 -4.52 17.44 -4.52
CA SER A 44 -4.96 16.73 -5.74
C SER A 44 -6.43 16.99 -6.09
N SER A 45 -7.29 17.24 -5.09
CA SER A 45 -8.68 17.61 -5.35
C SER A 45 -8.80 18.99 -5.99
N TYR A 46 -7.91 19.94 -5.66
CA TYR A 46 -7.89 21.24 -6.33
C TYR A 46 -7.64 21.12 -7.83
N GLN A 47 -6.69 20.27 -8.26
CA GLN A 47 -6.45 20.04 -9.70
C GLN A 47 -7.71 19.55 -10.42
N ARG A 48 -8.48 18.63 -9.81
CA ARG A 48 -9.73 18.12 -10.38
C ARG A 48 -10.83 19.17 -10.40
N SER A 49 -10.93 19.97 -9.33
CA SER A 49 -11.90 21.06 -9.25
C SER A 49 -11.61 22.15 -10.28
N ILE A 50 -10.33 22.45 -10.52
CA ILE A 50 -9.91 23.42 -11.55
C ILE A 50 -10.21 22.85 -12.94
N GLN A 51 -9.92 21.58 -13.22
CA GLN A 51 -10.30 20.96 -14.49
C GLN A 51 -11.81 21.06 -14.72
N ARG A 52 -12.64 20.76 -13.72
CA ARG A 52 -14.10 20.88 -13.85
C ARG A 52 -14.54 22.30 -14.19
N PHE A 53 -13.94 23.30 -13.54
CA PHE A 53 -14.20 24.71 -13.86
C PHE A 53 -13.77 25.07 -15.29
N LEU A 54 -12.62 24.59 -15.74
CA LEU A 54 -12.13 24.81 -17.11
C LEU A 54 -13.03 24.14 -18.16
N ASP A 55 -13.56 22.95 -17.86
CA ASP A 55 -14.54 22.26 -18.71
C ASP A 55 -15.84 23.08 -18.84
N GLU A 56 -16.34 23.62 -17.72
CA GLU A 56 -17.52 24.52 -17.69
C GLU A 56 -17.27 25.81 -18.47
N ALA A 57 -16.07 26.36 -18.39
CA ALA A 57 -15.63 27.53 -19.15
C ALA A 57 -15.29 27.23 -20.63
N LYS A 58 -15.45 25.98 -21.08
CA LYS A 58 -15.11 25.50 -22.43
C LYS A 58 -13.64 25.75 -22.82
N TYR A 59 -12.75 25.71 -21.84
CA TYR A 59 -11.32 25.84 -22.09
C TYR A 59 -10.83 24.61 -22.89
N PRO A 60 -10.07 24.80 -23.99
CA PRO A 60 -9.82 23.72 -24.95
C PRO A 60 -8.82 22.65 -24.50
N TRP A 61 -8.16 22.82 -23.36
CA TRP A 61 -7.09 21.92 -22.90
C TRP A 61 -7.41 21.25 -21.58
N ASN A 62 -6.94 20.00 -21.45
CA ASN A 62 -7.08 19.16 -20.28
C ASN A 62 -5.81 19.18 -19.42
N ILE A 63 -5.86 19.87 -18.29
CA ILE A 63 -4.75 20.02 -17.34
C ILE A 63 -4.33 18.72 -16.64
N LEU A 64 -5.14 17.65 -16.76
CA LEU A 64 -4.83 16.34 -16.19
C LEU A 64 -4.02 15.47 -17.16
N LYS A 65 -4.19 15.66 -18.47
CA LYS A 65 -3.70 14.74 -19.50
C LYS A 65 -2.72 15.39 -20.47
N ASP A 66 -3.00 16.61 -20.91
CA ASP A 66 -2.31 17.23 -22.04
C ASP A 66 -0.86 17.57 -21.71
N LYS A 67 0.00 17.53 -22.74
CA LYS A 67 1.47 17.64 -22.61
C LYS A 67 1.90 19.05 -22.17
N GLU A 68 1.07 20.05 -22.46
CA GLU A 68 1.22 21.45 -22.11
C GLU A 68 1.20 21.67 -20.58
N PHE A 69 0.67 20.69 -19.83
CA PHE A 69 0.55 20.73 -18.37
C PHE A 69 1.47 19.70 -17.67
N VAL A 70 2.55 19.25 -18.31
CA VAL A 70 3.52 18.34 -17.66
C VAL A 70 4.14 18.99 -16.42
N GLU A 71 4.60 20.24 -16.52
CA GLU A 71 5.30 20.91 -15.42
C GLU A 71 4.43 21.02 -14.16
N SER A 72 3.20 21.51 -14.27
CA SER A 72 2.29 21.62 -13.13
C SER A 72 1.94 20.27 -12.51
N ARG A 73 1.86 19.21 -13.33
CA ARG A 73 1.66 17.83 -12.84
C ARG A 73 2.88 17.30 -12.10
N ASP A 74 4.09 17.56 -12.61
CA ASP A 74 5.33 17.17 -11.97
C ASP A 74 5.55 17.91 -10.64
N VAL A 75 5.28 19.21 -10.63
CA VAL A 75 5.31 20.04 -9.42
C VAL A 75 4.31 19.54 -8.38
N LEU A 76 3.07 19.23 -8.79
CA LEU A 76 2.07 18.65 -7.90
C LEU A 76 2.53 17.30 -7.35
N ALA A 77 3.07 16.41 -8.19
CA ALA A 77 3.60 15.12 -7.78
C ALA A 77 4.76 15.27 -6.78
N ALA A 78 5.70 16.18 -7.05
CA ALA A 78 6.83 16.50 -6.19
C ALA A 78 6.37 17.06 -4.84
N ARG A 79 5.41 18.00 -4.84
CA ARG A 79 4.82 18.58 -3.62
C ARG A 79 4.15 17.50 -2.77
N ARG A 80 3.33 16.63 -3.38
CA ARG A 80 2.68 15.51 -2.68
C ARG A 80 3.71 14.58 -2.04
N LYS A 81 4.79 14.26 -2.76
CA LYS A 81 5.90 13.43 -2.26
C LYS A 81 6.59 14.09 -1.05
N ALA A 82 6.85 15.40 -1.12
CA ALA A 82 7.47 16.15 -0.03
C ALA A 82 6.61 16.19 1.24
N LEU A 83 5.31 16.44 1.10
CA LEU A 83 4.36 16.45 2.22
C LEU A 83 4.23 15.07 2.88
N ARG A 84 4.28 14.00 2.09
CA ARG A 84 4.28 12.62 2.61
C ARG A 84 5.58 12.29 3.34
N LYS A 85 6.75 12.71 2.83
CA LYS A 85 8.05 12.49 3.50
C LYS A 85 8.09 13.13 4.90
N ARG A 86 7.58 14.36 5.03
CA ARG A 86 7.47 15.07 6.33
C ARG A 86 6.55 14.31 7.31
N ARG A 87 5.40 13.81 6.83
CA ARG A 87 4.46 13.01 7.64
C ARG A 87 5.10 11.71 8.15
N VAL A 88 5.86 11.00 7.32
CA VAL A 88 6.53 9.75 7.69
C VAL A 88 7.63 9.98 8.72
N GLN A 89 8.43 11.05 8.58
CA GLN A 89 9.45 11.40 9.59
C GLN A 89 8.83 11.64 10.98
N GLY A 90 7.70 12.34 11.06
CA GLY A 90 6.97 12.53 12.32
C GLY A 90 6.46 11.21 12.93
N ILE A 91 5.93 10.29 12.10
CA ILE A 91 5.44 8.98 12.56
C ILE A 91 6.59 8.05 12.99
N MET A 92 7.72 8.04 12.27
CA MET A 92 8.87 7.19 12.61
C MET A 92 9.53 7.61 13.92
N LEU A 93 9.68 8.92 14.17
CA LEU A 93 10.21 9.44 15.43
C LEU A 93 9.27 9.14 16.61
N GLY A 94 7.94 9.21 16.42
CA GLY A 94 6.96 8.92 17.47
C GLY A 94 6.84 7.44 17.85
N ARG A 95 7.07 6.49 16.92
CA ARG A 95 6.89 5.05 17.18
C ARG A 95 8.11 4.34 17.75
N HIS A 96 9.32 4.90 17.61
CA HIS A 96 10.53 4.27 18.14
C HIS A 96 10.59 4.26 19.67
N ARG A 97 9.88 5.15 20.37
CA ARG A 97 9.82 5.18 21.84
C ARG A 97 8.86 4.15 22.46
N ALA A 98 8.00 3.48 21.69
CA ALA A 98 6.89 2.66 22.23
C ALA A 98 6.96 1.15 21.93
N LEU A 99 8.09 0.61 21.47
CA LEU A 99 8.24 -0.84 21.24
C LEU A 99 9.07 -1.48 22.34
N ASN A 100 8.39 -1.87 23.41
CA ASN A 100 8.94 -2.71 24.47
C ASN A 100 9.37 -4.08 23.90
N GLN A 101 10.53 -4.54 24.36
CA GLN A 101 11.23 -5.74 23.89
C GLN A 101 10.40 -7.01 24.24
N ASN A 102 10.47 -8.06 23.41
CA ASN A 102 9.93 -9.44 23.62
C ASN A 102 8.49 -9.82 23.21
N ARG A 103 8.00 -9.50 21.99
CA ARG A 103 6.77 -10.14 21.42
C ARG A 103 6.80 -10.48 19.91
N ASN A 104 7.97 -10.72 19.32
CA ASN A 104 8.09 -10.99 17.87
C ASN A 104 8.18 -12.49 17.58
N HIS A 105 7.34 -13.00 16.66
CA HIS A 105 7.44 -14.38 16.19
C HIS A 105 8.16 -14.43 14.84
N ARG A 106 9.24 -15.22 14.76
CA ARG A 106 9.98 -15.45 13.51
C ARG A 106 9.20 -16.45 12.67
N LEU A 107 8.65 -16.00 11.55
CA LEU A 107 8.12 -16.91 10.54
C LEU A 107 9.30 -17.28 9.61
N ARG A 108 9.82 -18.51 9.74
CA ARG A 108 10.78 -19.05 8.77
C ARG A 108 10.00 -19.58 7.56
N GLU A 109 9.46 -18.67 6.75
CA GLU A 109 8.94 -19.04 5.43
C GLU A 109 10.12 -19.14 4.46
N ARG A 110 10.13 -20.13 3.55
CA ARG A 110 11.21 -20.26 2.55
C ARG A 110 11.26 -18.96 1.73
N GLY A 111 12.33 -18.19 1.89
CA GLY A 111 12.51 -16.89 1.27
C GLY A 111 12.87 -16.94 -0.21
N THR A 112 12.39 -17.93 -0.96
CA THR A 112 12.65 -18.10 -2.40
C THR A 112 11.37 -17.87 -3.17
N GLN A 113 11.33 -16.81 -4.00
CA GLN A 113 10.20 -16.51 -4.88
C GLN A 113 10.24 -17.33 -6.19
N THR A 114 11.25 -18.16 -6.41
CA THR A 114 11.38 -18.92 -7.65
C THR A 114 10.39 -20.08 -7.70
N ARG A 115 9.66 -20.16 -8.83
CA ARG A 115 8.62 -21.16 -9.17
C ARG A 115 9.06 -22.62 -8.98
N THR A 116 10.37 -22.88 -8.95
CA THR A 116 10.99 -24.20 -8.94
C THR A 116 11.64 -24.58 -7.61
N GLY A 117 11.90 -23.63 -6.69
CA GLY A 117 12.51 -23.91 -5.38
C GLY A 117 13.89 -24.58 -5.42
N LYS A 118 14.55 -24.60 -6.60
CA LYS A 118 15.83 -25.29 -6.84
C LYS A 118 17.06 -24.39 -6.70
N GLU A 119 16.90 -23.07 -6.74
CA GLU A 119 18.03 -22.14 -6.70
C GLU A 119 18.39 -21.78 -5.25
N GLN A 120 19.57 -22.22 -4.82
CA GLN A 120 20.11 -22.00 -3.48
C GLN A 120 20.47 -20.53 -3.17
N GLY A 121 20.40 -19.62 -4.16
CA GLY A 121 20.95 -18.27 -4.08
C GLY A 121 19.96 -17.12 -3.78
N HIS A 122 18.68 -17.24 -4.13
CA HIS A 122 17.73 -16.13 -3.96
C HIS A 122 17.04 -16.16 -2.58
N ARG A 123 17.81 -15.91 -1.52
CA ARG A 123 17.23 -15.61 -0.21
C ARG A 123 16.82 -14.13 -0.18
N ILE A 124 15.57 -13.85 0.18
CA ILE A 124 15.16 -12.49 0.57
C ILE A 124 16.16 -11.97 1.62
N SER A 125 16.75 -10.80 1.41
CA SER A 125 17.80 -10.20 2.26
C SER A 125 17.31 -9.74 3.63
N PHE A 126 16.03 -9.96 3.96
CA PHE A 126 15.48 -9.82 5.30
C PHE A 126 14.67 -11.07 5.67
N GLN A 127 14.74 -11.49 6.94
CA GLN A 127 13.84 -12.51 7.47
C GLN A 127 12.49 -11.86 7.82
N PRO A 128 11.38 -12.22 7.16
CA PRO A 128 10.08 -11.68 7.51
C PRO A 128 9.72 -12.03 8.96
N LYS A 129 9.36 -11.02 9.75
CA LYS A 129 8.91 -11.17 11.14
C LYS A 129 7.46 -10.73 11.22
N ALA A 130 6.61 -11.56 11.83
CA ALA A 130 5.27 -11.15 12.19
C ALA A 130 5.34 -10.39 13.53
N LEU A 131 4.88 -9.15 13.51
CA LEU A 131 4.82 -8.30 14.70
C LEU A 131 3.45 -8.47 15.38
N ALA A 132 3.46 -8.64 16.69
CA ALA A 132 2.23 -8.67 17.47
C ALA A 132 1.64 -7.26 17.55
N THR A 133 0.36 -7.12 17.19
CA THR A 133 -0.34 -5.82 17.21
C THR A 133 -1.15 -5.59 18.47
N GLY A 134 -1.40 -6.63 19.28
CA GLY A 134 -2.29 -6.56 20.46
C GLY A 134 -3.78 -6.39 20.13
N THR A 135 -4.16 -6.34 18.85
CA THR A 135 -5.56 -6.15 18.43
C THR A 135 -6.29 -7.49 18.22
N ARG A 136 -7.63 -7.45 18.11
CA ARG A 136 -8.46 -8.64 17.76
C ARG A 136 -8.00 -9.33 16.46
N ARG A 137 -7.40 -8.57 15.53
CA ARG A 137 -6.86 -9.07 14.25
C ARG A 137 -5.34 -9.27 14.29
N CYS A 138 -4.77 -9.55 15.47
CA CYS A 138 -3.33 -9.71 15.64
C CYS A 138 -2.82 -10.96 14.88
N PRO A 139 -1.87 -10.79 13.93
CA PRO A 139 -1.41 -11.90 13.10
C PRO A 139 -0.70 -12.99 13.92
N VAL A 140 0.07 -12.60 14.95
CA VAL A 140 0.76 -13.54 15.85
C VAL A 140 -0.24 -14.34 16.68
N ALA A 141 -1.28 -13.68 17.22
CA ALA A 141 -2.30 -14.37 18.02
C ALA A 141 -3.12 -15.34 17.16
N ILE A 142 -3.52 -14.90 15.96
CA ILE A 142 -4.22 -15.74 14.99
C ILE A 142 -3.37 -16.96 14.63
N TYR A 143 -2.08 -16.77 14.29
CA TYR A 143 -1.18 -17.88 13.99
C TYR A 143 -1.06 -18.87 15.14
N LYS A 144 -0.85 -18.39 16.38
CA LYS A 144 -0.77 -19.26 17.57
C LYS A 144 -2.05 -20.08 17.76
N LYS A 145 -3.22 -19.49 17.53
CA LYS A 145 -4.50 -20.19 17.60
C LYS A 145 -4.59 -21.33 16.58
N PHE A 146 -4.28 -21.07 15.31
CA PHE A 146 -4.27 -22.12 14.29
C PHE A 146 -3.21 -23.20 14.56
N ARG A 147 -2.05 -22.83 15.09
CA ARG A 147 -0.99 -23.80 15.45
C ARG A 147 -1.43 -24.75 16.56
N ALA A 148 -2.19 -24.27 17.55
CA ALA A 148 -2.67 -25.08 18.68
C ALA A 148 -3.59 -26.22 18.24
N HIS A 149 -4.33 -26.07 17.14
CA HIS A 149 -5.24 -27.09 16.61
C HIS A 149 -4.57 -28.14 15.71
N ARG A 150 -3.23 -28.16 15.65
CA ARG A 150 -2.48 -29.20 14.92
C ARG A 150 -2.47 -30.52 15.71
N PRO A 151 -2.46 -31.67 15.03
CA PRO A 151 -2.19 -32.94 15.69
C PRO A 151 -0.85 -32.89 16.45
N PRO A 152 -0.74 -33.48 17.65
CA PRO A 152 0.49 -33.47 18.43
C PRO A 152 1.71 -33.97 17.64
N SER A 153 1.52 -34.98 16.78
CA SER A 153 2.55 -35.55 15.90
C SER A 153 3.08 -34.59 14.82
N MET A 154 2.39 -33.47 14.54
CA MET A 154 2.70 -32.53 13.45
C MET A 154 2.99 -31.10 13.94
N THR A 155 3.59 -30.97 15.14
CA THR A 155 3.91 -29.69 15.79
C THR A 155 5.34 -29.21 15.53
N SER A 156 6.17 -30.06 14.90
CA SER A 156 7.57 -29.75 14.55
C SER A 156 7.69 -28.45 13.73
N PRO A 157 8.75 -27.64 13.94
CA PRO A 157 9.02 -26.45 13.13
C PRO A 157 9.08 -26.71 11.62
N ASP A 158 9.50 -27.90 11.21
CA ASP A 158 9.65 -28.29 9.80
C ASP A 158 8.41 -29.00 9.23
N ALA A 159 7.35 -29.16 10.04
CA ALA A 159 6.12 -29.80 9.60
C ALA A 159 5.43 -28.96 8.50
N PRO A 160 4.92 -29.59 7.43
CA PRO A 160 4.26 -28.89 6.33
C PRO A 160 2.99 -28.16 6.78
N PHE A 161 2.43 -27.34 5.89
CA PHE A 161 1.04 -26.93 6.03
C PHE A 161 0.14 -28.16 5.93
N LEU A 162 -0.83 -28.30 6.85
CA LEU A 162 -1.68 -29.47 6.95
C LEU A 162 -3.01 -29.28 6.22
N ALA A 163 -3.54 -30.37 5.65
CA ALA A 163 -4.88 -30.38 5.08
C ALA A 163 -5.94 -30.23 6.18
N VAL A 164 -6.98 -29.42 5.92
CA VAL A 164 -8.09 -29.22 6.86
C VAL A 164 -8.94 -30.49 6.95
N ASN A 165 -9.32 -30.88 8.16
CA ASN A 165 -10.29 -31.93 8.37
C ASN A 165 -11.71 -31.37 8.20
N HIS A 166 -12.30 -31.58 7.02
CA HIS A 166 -13.67 -31.12 6.72
C HIS A 166 -14.78 -31.92 7.43
N ARG A 167 -14.45 -33.05 8.07
CA ARG A 167 -15.39 -33.86 8.85
C ARG A 167 -15.37 -33.52 10.35
N ARG A 168 -14.62 -32.49 10.74
CA ARG A 168 -14.50 -32.08 12.14
C ARG A 168 -15.82 -31.48 12.64
N SER A 169 -16.09 -31.68 13.92
CA SER A 169 -17.13 -30.96 14.65
C SER A 169 -16.64 -29.58 15.10
N PRO A 170 -17.53 -28.61 15.38
CA PRO A 170 -17.14 -27.28 15.84
C PRO A 170 -16.33 -27.26 17.15
N GLY A 171 -16.53 -28.26 18.02
CA GLY A 171 -15.84 -28.41 19.30
C GLY A 171 -14.52 -29.18 19.25
N ASP A 172 -14.13 -29.75 18.11
CA ASP A 172 -12.92 -30.56 18.02
C ASP A 172 -11.67 -29.72 18.25
N GLU A 173 -10.77 -30.20 19.11
CA GLU A 173 -9.49 -29.57 19.38
C GLU A 173 -8.53 -29.70 18.18
N ILE A 174 -8.65 -30.78 17.39
CA ILE A 174 -7.80 -31.02 16.22
C ILE A 174 -8.54 -30.66 14.94
N TRP A 175 -8.02 -29.69 14.18
CA TRP A 175 -8.65 -29.20 12.95
C TRP A 175 -8.07 -29.78 11.66
N TYR A 176 -6.90 -30.42 11.74
CA TYR A 176 -6.13 -30.81 10.58
C TYR A 176 -5.93 -32.32 10.50
N LYS A 177 -5.82 -32.83 9.28
CA LYS A 177 -5.35 -34.19 9.00
C LYS A 177 -3.83 -34.25 9.12
N GLN A 178 -3.28 -35.42 9.42
CA GLN A 178 -1.84 -35.69 9.35
C GLN A 178 -1.39 -35.88 7.89
N ALA A 179 -1.70 -34.90 7.04
CA ALA A 179 -1.41 -34.93 5.61
C ALA A 179 -1.05 -33.53 5.12
N PRO A 180 -0.08 -33.39 4.19
CA PRO A 180 0.31 -32.10 3.65
C PRO A 180 -0.83 -31.49 2.81
N LEU A 181 -0.93 -30.16 2.88
CA LEU A 181 -1.82 -29.37 2.04
C LEU A 181 -1.28 -29.36 0.59
N GLY A 182 -2.16 -29.56 -0.38
CA GLY A 182 -1.79 -29.59 -1.80
C GLY A 182 -1.18 -28.25 -2.29
N LYS A 183 -0.21 -28.34 -3.21
CA LYS A 183 0.60 -27.21 -3.74
C LYS A 183 -0.22 -26.01 -4.24
N ASN A 184 -1.44 -26.25 -4.73
CA ASN A 184 -2.30 -25.21 -5.32
C ASN A 184 -3.46 -24.78 -4.40
N GLU A 185 -3.60 -25.35 -3.21
CA GLU A 185 -4.76 -25.09 -2.34
C GLU A 185 -4.69 -23.71 -1.67
N ILE A 186 -3.49 -23.27 -1.28
CA ILE A 186 -3.29 -21.94 -0.66
C ILE A 186 -3.78 -20.82 -1.59
N GLY A 187 -3.57 -20.97 -2.91
CA GLY A 187 -4.01 -20.00 -3.91
C GLY A 187 -5.53 -19.83 -3.99
N LYS A 188 -6.30 -20.83 -3.53
CA LYS A 188 -7.77 -20.82 -3.56
C LYS A 188 -8.38 -20.12 -2.34
N PHE A 189 -7.63 -19.98 -1.25
CA PHE A 189 -8.17 -19.52 0.05
C PHE A 189 -8.78 -18.12 -0.03
N LEU A 190 -8.07 -17.15 -0.62
CA LEU A 190 -8.56 -15.78 -0.71
C LEU A 190 -9.83 -15.70 -1.57
N SER A 191 -9.81 -16.36 -2.73
CA SER A 191 -10.97 -16.40 -3.64
C SER A 191 -12.18 -17.03 -2.96
N LEU A 192 -11.99 -18.11 -2.20
CA LEU A 192 -13.05 -18.79 -1.46
C LEU A 192 -13.59 -17.92 -0.31
N ALA A 193 -12.71 -17.27 0.46
CA ALA A 193 -13.09 -16.39 1.55
C ALA A 193 -13.87 -15.17 1.04
N ALA A 194 -13.43 -14.56 -0.06
CA ALA A 194 -14.12 -13.44 -0.69
C ALA A 194 -15.53 -13.82 -1.17
N LYS A 195 -15.67 -15.01 -1.80
CA LYS A 195 -16.96 -15.56 -2.20
C LYS A 195 -17.88 -15.78 -1.00
N LYS A 196 -17.38 -16.40 0.07
CA LYS A 196 -18.16 -16.68 1.30
C LYS A 196 -18.57 -15.41 2.05
N ALA A 197 -17.78 -14.34 1.96
CA ALA A 197 -18.08 -13.05 2.56
C ALA A 197 -18.92 -12.14 1.65
N SER A 198 -19.42 -12.66 0.51
CA SER A 198 -20.20 -11.90 -0.47
C SER A 198 -19.52 -10.61 -0.95
N ILE A 199 -18.19 -10.60 -1.00
CA ILE A 199 -17.43 -9.43 -1.45
C ILE A 199 -17.54 -9.34 -2.98
N GLN A 200 -18.38 -8.42 -3.47
CA GLN A 200 -18.71 -8.23 -4.88
C GLN A 200 -17.55 -7.70 -5.76
N LEU A 201 -16.40 -7.34 -5.18
CA LEU A 201 -15.24 -6.87 -5.93
C LEU A 201 -14.57 -8.01 -6.73
N CYS A 202 -15.01 -8.13 -7.97
CA CYS A 202 -14.25 -8.49 -9.18
C CYS A 202 -12.83 -9.05 -8.94
N ARG A 203 -12.67 -10.37 -9.13
CA ARG A 203 -11.37 -11.05 -9.29
C ARG A 203 -10.32 -10.75 -8.19
N CYS A 204 -10.73 -10.66 -6.93
CA CYS A 204 -9.83 -10.62 -5.76
C CYS A 204 -8.93 -11.88 -5.70
N ARG A 205 -7.75 -11.79 -6.32
CA ARG A 205 -6.70 -12.82 -6.28
C ARG A 205 -5.55 -12.33 -5.41
N ASN A 206 -4.67 -13.24 -4.98
CA ASN A 206 -3.47 -12.89 -4.22
C ASN A 206 -2.63 -11.82 -4.93
N HIS A 207 -2.63 -11.83 -6.28
CA HIS A 207 -2.01 -10.79 -7.10
C HIS A 207 -2.61 -9.40 -6.85
N SER A 208 -3.95 -9.28 -6.78
CA SER A 208 -4.63 -8.01 -6.52
C SER A 208 -4.26 -7.45 -5.15
N VAL A 209 -4.26 -8.29 -4.10
CA VAL A 209 -3.85 -7.90 -2.74
C VAL A 209 -2.39 -7.45 -2.71
N ARG A 210 -1.51 -8.16 -3.42
CA ARG A 210 -0.09 -7.79 -3.54
C ARG A 210 0.09 -6.43 -4.23
N LYS A 211 -0.60 -6.19 -5.34
CA LYS A 211 -0.53 -4.92 -6.08
C LYS A 211 -1.00 -3.76 -5.20
N THR A 212 -2.13 -3.91 -4.53
CA THR A 212 -2.65 -2.91 -3.59
C THR A 212 -1.67 -2.66 -2.44
N ARG A 213 -1.05 -3.71 -1.88
CA ARG A 213 -0.04 -3.55 -0.83
C ARG A 213 1.16 -2.74 -1.32
N ILE A 214 1.70 -3.04 -2.51
CA ILE A 214 2.82 -2.31 -3.10
C ILE A 214 2.46 -0.83 -3.27
N SER A 215 1.33 -0.56 -3.94
CA SER A 215 0.83 0.82 -4.12
C SER A 215 0.67 1.53 -2.78
N ARG A 216 0.06 0.90 -1.78
CA ARG A 216 -0.13 1.52 -0.45
C ARG A 216 1.18 1.79 0.27
N LEU A 217 2.20 0.96 0.12
CA LEU A 217 3.52 1.19 0.71
C LEU A 217 4.25 2.34 0.02
N LEU A 218 4.23 2.38 -1.31
CA LEU A 218 4.78 3.49 -2.09
C LEU A 218 4.03 4.80 -1.78
N ASP A 219 2.71 4.73 -1.67
CA ASP A 219 1.87 5.86 -1.27
C ASP A 219 2.20 6.36 0.14
N ALA A 220 2.51 5.44 1.05
CA ALA A 220 2.98 5.76 2.39
C ALA A 220 4.44 6.25 2.44
N GLY A 221 5.11 6.42 1.29
CA GLY A 221 6.48 6.92 1.20
C GLY A 221 7.55 5.93 1.64
N VAL A 222 7.23 4.63 1.69
CA VAL A 222 8.22 3.58 1.94
C VAL A 222 9.16 3.53 0.73
N PRO A 223 10.49 3.53 0.93
CA PRO A 223 11.41 3.60 -0.20
C PRO A 223 11.28 2.38 -1.13
N GLU A 224 11.41 2.63 -2.44
CA GLU A 224 11.15 1.66 -3.50
C GLU A 224 11.96 0.37 -3.37
N ASN A 225 13.23 0.47 -2.97
CA ASN A 225 14.09 -0.69 -2.71
C ASN A 225 13.51 -1.61 -1.62
N PHE A 226 12.98 -1.06 -0.53
CA PHE A 226 12.31 -1.84 0.52
C PHE A 226 11.01 -2.47 0.02
N VAL A 227 10.22 -1.74 -0.77
CA VAL A 227 8.97 -2.27 -1.33
C VAL A 227 9.26 -3.40 -2.32
N ALA A 228 10.22 -3.20 -3.22
CA ALA A 228 10.67 -4.18 -4.21
C ALA A 228 11.17 -5.47 -3.53
N GLN A 229 11.95 -5.34 -2.46
CA GLN A 229 12.43 -6.45 -1.64
C GLN A 229 11.28 -7.17 -0.92
N LEU A 230 10.33 -6.43 -0.32
CA LEU A 230 9.12 -6.98 0.33
C LEU A 230 8.18 -7.69 -0.66
N SER A 231 8.16 -7.22 -1.91
CA SER A 231 7.40 -7.80 -3.00
C SER A 231 8.25 -8.67 -3.92
N GLY A 232 9.44 -9.10 -3.50
CA GLY A 232 10.43 -9.86 -4.27
C GLY A 232 10.44 -9.60 -5.78
N GLN A 233 10.35 -8.33 -6.18
CA GLN A 233 10.46 -7.86 -7.56
C GLN A 233 11.79 -7.11 -7.67
N ASN A 234 12.46 -7.22 -8.81
CA ASN A 234 13.70 -6.48 -9.05
C ASN A 234 13.44 -4.97 -9.27
N GLN A 235 12.19 -4.57 -9.59
CA GLN A 235 11.74 -3.18 -9.65
C GLN A 235 10.26 -3.07 -9.22
N PRO A 236 9.88 -2.09 -8.38
CA PRO A 236 8.50 -1.85 -8.00
C PRO A 236 7.80 -1.06 -9.11
N ARG A 237 7.09 -1.74 -10.02
CA ARG A 237 6.18 -1.04 -10.96
C ARG A 237 4.76 -1.07 -10.38
N ALA A 238 4.17 0.12 -10.25
CA ALA A 238 2.78 0.33 -9.85
C ALA A 238 1.79 -0.16 -10.92
#